data_AF-W4URT1-F1
#
_entry.id   AF-W4URT1-F1
#
_cell.length_a   1.000
_cell.length_b   1.000
_cell.length_c   1.000
_cell.angle_alpha   90.00
_cell.angle_beta   90.00
_cell.angle_gamma   90.00
#
_symmetry.space_group_name_H-M   'P 1'
#
loop_
_entity.id
_entity.type
_entity.pdbx_description
1 polymer ?
#
loop_
_entity_poly.entity_id
_entity_poly.type
_entity_poly.pdbx_seq_one_letter_code
_entity_poly.pdbx_strand_id
1 'polypeptide(L)' 'MGRVGLINSGGESHGASDLRDAVITAVVNKRAGGMGLISGRKAFQKPLNKGVELLNSIQDVYLDKAITIA' A
#
# COMPACT_ATOMS: atom_id res chain seq x y z
N MET A 1 -5.60 -2.44 18.65
CA MET A 1 -5.58 -3.41 17.52
C MET A 1 -6.16 -4.73 17.99
N GLY A 2 -6.88 -5.45 17.11
CA GLY A 2 -7.39 -6.79 17.42
C GLY A 2 -6.26 -7.82 17.58
N ARG A 3 -6.61 -9.04 18.02
CA ARG A 3 -5.64 -10.12 18.25
C ARG A 3 -4.95 -10.61 16.96
N VAL A 4 -5.58 -10.41 15.81
CA VAL A 4 -5.08 -10.80 14.50
C VAL A 4 -5.00 -9.56 13.61
N GLY A 5 -3.90 -9.40 12.91
CA GLY A 5 -3.66 -8.28 12.01
C GLY A 5 -4.55 -8.30 10.78
N LEU A 6 -5.14 -7.16 10.44
CA LEU A 6 -5.89 -6.98 9.20
C LEU A 6 -4.94 -6.50 8.09
N ILE A 7 -4.95 -7.20 6.97
CA ILE A 7 -4.33 -6.75 5.71
C ILE A 7 -5.42 -6.53 4.68
N ASN A 8 -5.40 -5.37 4.02
CA ASN A 8 -6.46 -4.96 3.09
C ASN A 8 -5.99 -5.01 1.64
N SER A 9 -6.94 -5.11 0.70
CA SER A 9 -6.66 -5.06 -0.74
C SER A 9 -6.23 -3.65 -1.19
N GLY A 10 -5.23 -3.57 -2.07
CA GLY A 10 -4.77 -2.34 -2.72
C GLY A 10 -5.62 -1.88 -3.93
N GLY A 11 -6.66 -2.64 -4.27
CA GLY A 11 -7.63 -2.29 -5.32
C GLY A 11 -7.18 -2.63 -6.75
N GLU A 12 -7.93 -2.10 -7.73
CA GLU A 12 -7.71 -2.30 -9.16
C GLU A 12 -6.56 -1.47 -9.73
N SER A 13 -6.06 -1.86 -10.90
CA SER A 13 -5.00 -1.16 -11.61
C SER A 13 -5.60 -0.16 -12.60
N HIS A 14 -5.16 1.10 -12.51
CA HIS A 14 -5.50 2.20 -13.42
C HIS A 14 -4.27 2.70 -14.20
N GLY A 15 -3.15 1.98 -14.12
CA GLY A 15 -1.94 2.29 -14.88
C GLY A 15 -1.17 3.47 -14.31
N ALA A 16 -1.38 4.66 -14.86
CA ALA A 16 -0.58 5.84 -14.54
C ALA A 16 -0.80 6.35 -13.10
N SER A 17 -2.01 6.21 -12.56
CA SER A 17 -2.32 6.64 -11.19
C SER A 17 -1.96 5.61 -10.10
N ASP A 18 -1.56 4.39 -10.48
CA ASP A 18 -1.40 3.27 -9.55
C ASP A 18 -0.49 3.59 -8.36
N LEU A 19 0.63 4.26 -8.60
CA LEU A 19 1.60 4.61 -7.56
C LEU A 19 0.96 5.55 -6.53
N ARG A 20 0.35 6.63 -7.01
CA ARG A 20 -0.36 7.61 -6.16
C ARG A 20 -1.47 6.92 -5.37
N ASP A 21 -2.30 6.14 -6.06
CA ASP A 21 -3.46 5.50 -5.44
C ASP A 21 -3.01 4.46 -4.41
N ALA A 22 -1.96 3.68 -4.71
CA ALA A 22 -1.40 2.71 -3.77
C ALA A 22 -0.86 3.37 -2.49
N VAL A 23 -0.15 4.50 -2.62
CA VAL A 23 0.35 5.25 -1.47
C VAL A 23 -0.80 5.82 -0.65
N ILE A 24 -1.78 6.46 -1.29
CA ILE A 24 -2.97 6.99 -0.59
C ILE A 24 -3.71 5.88 0.16
N THR A 25 -3.96 4.74 -0.51
CA THR A 25 -4.61 3.59 0.11
C THR A 25 -3.79 3.04 1.28
N ALA A 26 -2.46 2.92 1.15
CA ALA A 26 -1.60 2.46 2.23
C ALA A 26 -1.65 3.40 3.44
N VAL A 27 -1.61 4.72 3.23
CA VAL A 27 -1.69 5.72 4.30
C VAL A 27 -3.02 5.61 5.03
N VAL A 28 -4.13 5.62 4.29
CA VAL A 28 -5.47 5.48 4.86
C VAL A 28 -5.60 4.17 5.63
N ASN A 29 -5.12 3.06 5.06
CA ASN A 29 -5.19 1.75 5.70
C ASN A 29 -4.39 1.68 7.00
N LYS A 30 -3.15 2.18 7.00
CA LYS A 30 -2.31 2.23 8.19
C LYS A 30 -2.94 3.09 9.28
N ARG A 31 -3.44 4.27 8.91
CA ARG A 31 -4.14 5.18 9.84
C ARG A 31 -5.39 4.55 10.45
N ALA A 32 -6.07 3.66 9.73
CA ALA A 32 -7.20 2.88 10.22
C ALA A 32 -6.79 1.64 11.06
N GLY A 33 -5.50 1.41 11.31
CA GLY A 33 -4.99 0.28 12.09
C GLY A 33 -4.72 -1.00 11.28
N GLY A 34 -4.75 -0.93 9.95
CA GLY A 34 -4.32 -2.01 9.06
C GLY A 34 -2.82 -2.26 9.16
N MET A 35 -2.41 -3.52 9.07
CA MET A 35 -1.02 -3.96 9.27
C MET A 35 -0.25 -4.19 7.96
N GLY A 36 -0.94 -4.08 6.82
CA GLY A 36 -0.33 -4.28 5.51
C GLY A 36 -1.34 -4.10 4.37
N LEU A 37 -0.81 -4.03 3.16
CA LEU A 37 -1.60 -3.88 1.94
C LEU A 37 -1.24 -4.98 0.94
N ILE A 38 -2.25 -5.64 0.38
CA ILE A 38 -2.09 -6.65 -0.67
C ILE A 38 -2.07 -5.93 -2.02
N SER A 39 -0.95 -6.01 -2.74
CA SER A 39 -0.78 -5.39 -4.07
C SER A 39 -0.42 -6.43 -5.13
N GLY A 40 -1.39 -6.78 -5.97
CA GLY A 40 -1.23 -7.71 -7.08
C GLY A 40 -1.08 -7.00 -8.43
N ARG A 41 -2.22 -6.75 -9.10
CA ARG A 41 -2.25 -6.13 -10.45
C ARG A 41 -1.44 -4.83 -10.52
N LYS A 42 -1.59 -3.94 -9.53
CA LYS A 42 -0.81 -2.70 -9.43
C LYS A 42 0.70 -2.93 -9.38
N ALA A 43 1.20 -4.00 -8.77
CA ALA A 43 2.63 -4.26 -8.71
C ALA A 43 3.15 -5.01 -9.95
N PHE A 44 2.39 -5.98 -10.45
CA PHE A 44 2.89 -6.95 -11.43
C PHE A 44 2.45 -6.72 -12.89
N GLN A 45 1.49 -5.83 -13.16
CA GLN A 45 1.06 -5.48 -14.54
C GLN A 45 1.73 -4.19 -15.05
N LYS A 46 3.02 -4.03 -14.77
CA LYS A 46 3.84 -2.90 -15.23
C LYS A 46 5.31 -3.33 -15.33
N PRO A 47 6.20 -2.52 -15.94
CA PRO A 47 7.63 -2.83 -15.98
C PRO A 47 8.18 -3.10 -14.57
N LEU A 48 9.13 -4.04 -14.45
CA LEU A 48 9.63 -4.54 -13.16
C LEU A 48 10.08 -3.41 -12.23
N ASN A 49 10.85 -2.45 -12.75
CA ASN A 49 11.31 -1.30 -11.97
C ASN A 49 10.15 -0.48 -11.39
N LYS A 50 9.04 -0.32 -12.14
CA LYS A 50 7.84 0.38 -11.67
C LYS A 50 7.05 -0.42 -10.65
N GLY A 51 7.02 -1.75 -10.79
CA GLY A 51 6.44 -2.64 -9.78
C GLY A 51 7.19 -2.58 -8.45
N VAL A 52 8.53 -2.62 -8.51
CA VAL A 52 9.40 -2.50 -7.33
C VAL A 52 9.25 -1.14 -6.67
N GLU A 53 9.26 -0.06 -7.44
CA GLU A 53 9.01 1.31 -6.93
C GLU A 53 7.69 1.40 -6.17
N LEU A 54 6.61 0.81 -6.73
CA LEU A 54 5.30 0.80 -6.09
C LEU A 54 5.29 0.00 -4.78
N LEU A 55 5.91 -1.19 -4.75
CA LEU A 55 5.99 -2.01 -3.54
C LEU A 55 6.81 -1.34 -2.44
N ASN A 56 7.96 -0.74 -2.79
CA ASN A 56 8.80 -0.01 -1.84
C ASN A 56 8.05 1.21 -1.28
N SER A 57 7.34 1.97 -2.12
CA SER A 57 6.56 3.13 -1.67
C SER A 57 5.45 2.74 -0.68
N ILE A 58 4.80 1.58 -0.87
CA ILE A 58 3.85 1.04 0.11
C ILE A 58 4.58 0.69 1.42
N GLN A 59 5.73 0.03 1.35
CA GLN A 59 6.50 -0.35 2.54
C GLN A 59 6.98 0.87 3.32
N ASP A 60 7.44 1.92 2.64
CA ASP A 60 7.85 3.19 3.25
C ASP A 60 6.72 3.77 4.11
N VAL A 61 5.47 3.71 3.64
CA VAL A 61 4.30 4.13 4.44
C VAL A 61 4.16 3.32 5.73
N TYR A 62 4.35 2.00 5.70
CA TYR A 62 4.26 1.17 6.92
C TYR A 62 5.45 1.33 7.85
N LEU A 63 6.65 1.61 7.32
CA LEU A 63 7.87 1.85 8.09
C LEU A 63 7.94 3.27 8.66
N ASP A 64 7.25 4.25 8.07
CA ASP A 64 7.25 5.64 8.53
C ASP A 64 6.53 5.80 9.88
N LYS A 65 7.30 6.16 10.92
CA LYS A 65 6.79 6.35 12.28
C LYS A 65 5.91 7.59 12.44
N ALA A 66 5.97 8.56 11.53
CA ALA A 66 5.12 9.74 11.55
C ALA A 66 3.67 9.43 11.14
N ILE A 67 3.43 8.36 10.40
CA ILE A 67 2.09 7.91 10.01
C ILE A 67 1.52 7.04 11.13
N THR A 68 0.89 7.69 12.10
CA THR A 68 0.25 7.02 13.24
C THR A 68 -1.17 6.57 12.93
N ILE A 69 -1.73 5.71 13.79
CA ILE A 69 -3.17 5.44 13.84
C ILE A 69 -3.88 6.76 14.23
N ALA A 70 -5.05 6.99 13.63
CA ALA A 70 -5.90 8.16 13.88
C ALA A 70 -6.79 7.99 15.11
#